data_AF-A0A965VXT9-F1
#
_entry.id   AF-A0A965VXT9-F1
#
_cell.length_a   1.000
_cell.length_b   1.000
_cell.length_c   1.000
_cell.angle_alpha   90.00
_cell.angle_beta   90.00
_cell.angle_gamma   90.00
#
_symmetry.space_group_name_H-M   'P 1'
#
loop_
_entity.id
_entity.type
_entity.pdbx_description
1 polymer ?
#
loop_
_entity_poly.entity_id
_entity_poly.type
_entity_poly.pdbx_seq_one_letter_code
_entity_poly.pdbx_strand_id
1 'polypeptide(L)'
;MKIPKLLVLSIIVTLLSVATISRPTMAQQFTQCGGDSPASALTPIQQGTFDIYVKLGTKEVSEQAVLSTQSLDAIGQSESCIQLASAKVNGTTFTKVASNVPFAGGTYQLYLGSASSTGMQSASSPQVILTDPNTDLCQLAADCKTQFQGKPMVLSPKKISQKSDALRVGYLVAPDQTKVQKVIYSVDGKPVYEKKTLQDFDTRYVSGGDHTLTRRVVFTNGSSLSDTAPIERGTIADIPYTVQAIFLTQSNTIRFIVYAILALIVWSFCLAVLKAVHRKRIWKQTHIATASVTSVDSSKAGAQATFYDESIPMTLFRYRVLLLGLLLLASGALVVTTFIVGVFTVDGVSMYPTLQDTSVHPLVKAQKTLSQVNRNEYMPPRGAIVVVQKEENNLFDPTAVPVKEYVVKRVVGLPGERVTVKDGIITVYNDQYKQGFVPDDTFKWVADTTGSEYFSIDITLKDSELFVVGDNRDESIDSRFYGPVDASQVVGRVINKI
;
A
#
# COMPACT_ATOMS: atom_id res chain seq x y z
N MET A 1 7.59 -80.31 -53.73
CA MET A 1 7.18 -81.68 -53.33
C MET A 1 6.85 -81.67 -51.84
N LYS A 2 5.81 -82.39 -51.43
CA LYS A 2 5.12 -82.36 -50.12
C LYS A 2 5.92 -83.05 -48.98
N ILE A 3 5.98 -82.40 -47.80
CA ILE A 3 5.64 -82.80 -46.38
C ILE A 3 5.67 -84.32 -46.06
N PRO A 4 6.16 -84.84 -44.88
CA PRO A 4 5.73 -84.51 -43.48
C PRO A 4 6.86 -84.48 -42.41
N LYS A 5 6.77 -83.85 -41.21
CA LYS A 5 5.79 -83.72 -40.09
C LYS A 5 5.57 -84.98 -39.22
N LEU A 6 6.00 -84.82 -37.95
CA LEU A 6 5.60 -85.48 -36.68
C LEU A 6 6.32 -86.74 -36.18
N LEU A 7 6.32 -86.85 -34.83
CA LEU A 7 6.88 -87.83 -33.88
C LEU A 7 8.30 -87.50 -33.40
N VAL A 8 8.62 -87.31 -32.11
CA VAL A 8 8.06 -87.89 -30.88
C VAL A 8 8.25 -86.95 -29.68
N LEU A 9 7.25 -87.00 -28.80
CA LEU A 9 7.11 -86.41 -27.46
C LEU A 9 8.20 -86.89 -26.44
N SER A 10 8.50 -86.03 -25.47
CA SER A 10 8.68 -86.40 -24.03
C SER A 10 10.02 -86.98 -23.54
N ILE A 11 10.90 -86.10 -23.06
CA ILE A 11 11.67 -86.26 -21.80
C ILE A 11 11.73 -84.85 -21.16
N ILE A 12 10.79 -84.51 -20.28
CA ILE A 12 10.87 -84.65 -18.81
C ILE A 12 12.00 -83.81 -18.19
N VAL A 13 11.59 -82.65 -17.68
CA VAL A 13 11.81 -82.19 -16.30
C VAL A 13 13.23 -82.43 -15.74
N THR A 14 14.08 -81.41 -15.82
CA THR A 14 14.78 -80.79 -14.66
C THR A 14 15.75 -79.71 -15.16
N LEU A 15 15.91 -78.65 -14.37
CA LEU A 15 16.93 -77.59 -14.50
C LEU A 15 16.69 -76.49 -15.55
N LEU A 16 15.51 -75.86 -15.51
CA LEU A 16 15.50 -74.39 -15.50
C LEU A 16 15.00 -73.95 -14.14
N SER A 17 15.95 -73.76 -13.22
CA SER A 17 15.74 -72.95 -12.03
C SER A 17 15.40 -71.56 -12.53
N VAL A 18 14.11 -71.27 -12.54
CA VAL A 18 13.55 -69.94 -12.63
C VAL A 18 14.17 -69.16 -11.47
N ALA A 19 15.26 -68.44 -11.75
CA ALA A 19 15.57 -67.24 -11.00
C ALA A 19 14.45 -66.26 -11.34
N THR A 20 13.30 -66.42 -10.67
CA THR A 20 12.44 -65.28 -10.39
C THR A 20 13.32 -64.32 -9.62
N ILE A 21 13.96 -63.42 -10.37
CA ILE A 21 14.38 -62.14 -9.84
C ILE A 21 13.07 -61.52 -9.39
N SER A 22 12.74 -61.73 -8.12
CA SER A 22 11.79 -60.94 -7.38
C SER A 22 12.26 -59.51 -7.57
N ARG A 23 11.65 -58.79 -8.53
CA ARG A 23 11.73 -57.34 -8.55
C ARG A 23 11.27 -56.93 -7.16
N PRO A 24 12.11 -56.27 -6.35
CA PRO A 24 11.64 -55.75 -5.08
C PRO A 24 10.40 -54.91 -5.40
N THR A 25 9.31 -55.16 -4.69
CA THR A 25 8.16 -54.28 -4.71
C THR A 25 8.67 -52.85 -4.49
N MET A 26 8.19 -51.88 -5.26
CA MET A 26 8.60 -50.46 -5.19
C MET A 26 8.53 -49.82 -3.78
N ALA A 27 8.07 -50.55 -2.77
CA ALA A 27 8.10 -50.18 -1.36
C ALA A 27 9.49 -50.29 -0.70
N GLN A 28 10.49 -50.94 -1.33
CA GLN A 28 11.79 -51.24 -0.71
C GLN A 28 12.93 -50.26 -1.04
N GLN A 29 12.70 -49.18 -1.79
CA GLN A 29 13.79 -48.28 -2.22
C GLN A 29 13.97 -47.02 -1.36
N PHE A 30 13.11 -46.78 -0.37
CA PHE A 30 13.22 -45.62 0.53
C PHE A 30 13.84 -46.02 1.88
N THR A 31 14.96 -46.75 1.83
CA THR A 31 15.78 -46.97 3.04
C THR A 31 16.78 -45.84 3.19
N GLN A 32 16.62 -45.12 4.30
CA GLN A 32 17.69 -44.45 5.06
C GLN A 32 18.17 -43.09 4.54
N CYS A 33 18.58 -42.27 5.52
CA CYS A 33 19.27 -41.00 5.36
C CYS A 33 20.34 -41.14 4.26
N GLY A 34 20.16 -40.47 3.13
CA GLY A 34 21.09 -40.53 2.00
C GLY A 34 20.69 -41.40 0.79
N GLY A 35 19.50 -42.01 0.76
CA GLY A 35 18.92 -42.58 -0.47
C GLY A 35 18.61 -41.51 -1.54
N ASP A 36 18.13 -41.90 -2.73
CA ASP A 36 17.87 -41.01 -3.88
C ASP A 36 17.08 -39.73 -3.51
N SER A 37 17.80 -38.63 -3.25
CA SER A 37 17.35 -37.27 -2.96
C SER A 37 15.97 -37.12 -2.27
N PRO A 38 15.77 -37.65 -1.04
CA PRO A 38 14.57 -37.39 -0.27
C PRO A 38 14.46 -35.89 0.05
N ALA A 39 13.22 -35.39 0.15
CA ALA A 39 13.01 -34.04 0.64
C ALA A 39 13.53 -33.97 2.08
N SER A 40 14.40 -33.01 2.37
CA SER A 40 15.03 -32.92 3.68
C SER A 40 15.00 -31.52 4.25
N ALA A 41 15.07 -31.45 5.58
CA ALA A 41 15.08 -30.21 6.35
C ALA A 41 16.02 -30.31 7.54
N LEU A 42 16.79 -29.25 7.74
CA LEU A 42 17.59 -29.05 8.94
C LEU A 42 16.76 -28.22 9.91
N THR A 43 16.44 -28.77 11.08
CA THR A 43 15.53 -28.11 12.01
C THR A 43 15.97 -28.30 13.47
N PRO A 44 16.00 -27.23 14.29
CA PRO A 44 16.06 -27.38 15.73
C PRO A 44 14.73 -27.95 16.24
N ILE A 45 14.80 -28.99 17.07
CA ILE A 45 13.64 -29.60 17.74
C ILE A 45 13.90 -29.51 19.24
N GLN A 46 12.87 -29.09 20.00
CA GLN A 46 12.95 -28.99 21.45
C GLN A 46 12.90 -30.39 22.09
N GLN A 47 13.45 -30.51 23.29
CA GLN A 47 13.30 -31.74 24.07
C GLN A 47 11.82 -31.96 24.40
N GLY A 48 11.32 -33.17 24.13
CA GLY A 48 9.92 -33.50 24.37
C GLY A 48 9.46 -34.69 23.56
N THR A 49 8.16 -34.97 23.66
CA THR A 49 7.50 -36.07 22.95
C THR A 49 6.48 -35.48 21.97
N PHE A 50 6.47 -35.93 20.72
CA PHE A 50 5.63 -35.37 19.67
C PHE A 50 4.86 -36.43 18.88
N ASP A 51 3.64 -36.07 18.49
CA ASP A 51 2.93 -36.71 17.39
C ASP A 51 3.36 -36.08 16.07
N ILE A 52 3.50 -36.90 15.03
CA ILE A 52 4.04 -36.46 13.74
C ILE A 52 2.99 -36.62 12.64
N TYR A 53 2.77 -35.54 11.91
CA TYR A 53 1.87 -35.47 10.78
C TYR A 53 2.63 -35.12 9.50
N VAL A 54 2.27 -35.76 8.38
CA VAL A 54 2.93 -35.56 7.09
C VAL A 54 1.90 -35.25 6.01
N LYS A 55 2.27 -34.35 5.07
CA LYS A 55 1.54 -34.03 3.85
C LYS A 55 2.53 -33.91 2.68
N LEU A 56 2.22 -34.49 1.51
CA LEU A 56 3.19 -34.53 0.40
C LEU A 56 3.15 -33.30 -0.52
N GLY A 57 2.05 -32.55 -0.54
CA GLY A 57 1.94 -31.33 -1.35
C GLY A 57 1.61 -31.56 -2.83
N THR A 58 1.22 -32.78 -3.22
CA THR A 58 0.87 -33.18 -4.59
C THR A 58 -0.64 -33.36 -4.80
N LYS A 59 -1.10 -33.36 -6.06
CA LYS A 59 -2.53 -33.52 -6.42
C LYS A 59 -3.01 -34.94 -6.08
N GLU A 60 -3.75 -35.09 -4.98
CA GLU A 60 -4.57 -36.26 -4.60
C GLU A 60 -3.96 -37.67 -4.77
N VAL A 61 -2.64 -37.81 -4.83
CA VAL A 61 -1.98 -39.12 -4.80
C VAL A 61 -1.72 -39.49 -3.35
N SER A 62 -2.27 -40.62 -2.90
CA SER A 62 -1.88 -41.24 -1.64
C SER A 62 -0.80 -42.29 -1.90
N GLU A 63 0.39 -42.08 -1.38
CA GLU A 63 1.57 -42.93 -1.63
C GLU A 63 2.28 -43.30 -0.34
N GLN A 64 3.10 -44.35 -0.39
CA GLN A 64 3.91 -44.77 0.75
C GLN A 64 5.03 -43.74 0.95
N ALA A 65 5.15 -43.23 2.17
CA ALA A 65 6.22 -42.34 2.58
C ALA A 65 6.96 -42.89 3.80
N VAL A 66 8.27 -42.66 3.84
CA VAL A 66 9.16 -43.02 4.95
C VAL A 66 9.73 -41.73 5.52
N LEU A 67 9.49 -41.50 6.81
CA LEU A 67 10.08 -40.40 7.56
C LEU A 67 11.24 -40.93 8.39
N SER A 68 12.41 -40.36 8.20
CA SER A 68 13.63 -40.67 8.97
C SER A 68 14.23 -39.40 9.56
N THR A 69 15.03 -39.56 10.61
CA THR A 69 15.72 -38.47 11.28
C THR A 69 17.17 -38.83 11.57
N GLN A 70 17.99 -37.80 11.72
CA GLN A 70 19.35 -37.89 12.19
C GLN A 70 19.65 -36.70 13.10
N SER A 71 20.06 -36.95 14.33
CA SER A 71 20.60 -35.93 15.22
C SER A 71 21.97 -35.48 14.72
N LEU A 72 22.25 -34.19 14.88
CA LEU A 72 23.55 -33.60 14.60
C LEU A 72 24.15 -33.12 15.92
N ASP A 73 25.41 -33.47 16.14
CA ASP A 73 26.16 -32.99 17.30
C ASP A 73 26.53 -31.50 17.16
N ALA A 74 27.20 -30.94 18.17
CA ALA A 74 27.60 -29.53 18.20
C ALA A 74 28.58 -29.11 17.09
N ILE A 75 29.21 -30.08 16.41
CA ILE A 75 30.18 -29.89 15.33
C ILE A 75 29.51 -30.18 13.96
N GLY A 76 28.24 -30.58 13.95
CA GLY A 76 27.49 -30.93 12.75
C GLY A 76 27.77 -32.34 12.23
N GLN A 77 28.36 -33.23 13.05
CA GLN A 77 28.51 -34.63 12.70
C GLN A 77 27.23 -35.42 13.00
N SER A 78 26.88 -36.29 12.04
CA SER A 78 25.73 -37.17 12.05
C SER A 78 25.82 -38.29 13.10
N GLU A 79 24.77 -38.45 13.90
CA GLU A 79 24.50 -39.71 14.59
C GLU A 79 23.89 -40.78 13.65
N SER A 80 23.63 -41.99 14.16
CA SER A 80 22.98 -43.06 13.40
C SER A 80 21.59 -42.63 12.91
N CYS A 81 21.30 -42.88 11.62
CA CYS A 81 19.99 -42.62 11.03
C CYS A 81 18.89 -43.49 11.65
N ILE A 82 17.77 -42.88 12.05
CA ILE A 82 16.63 -43.56 12.68
C ILE A 82 15.39 -43.35 11.83
N GLN A 83 14.72 -44.44 11.46
CA GLN A 83 13.39 -44.35 10.83
C GLN A 83 12.34 -44.05 11.91
N LEU A 84 11.62 -42.94 11.74
CA LEU A 84 10.55 -42.53 12.65
C LEU A 84 9.21 -43.16 12.29
N ALA A 85 8.91 -43.26 11.00
CA ALA A 85 7.63 -43.79 10.51
C ALA A 85 7.71 -44.30 9.08
N SER A 86 6.80 -45.22 8.74
CA SER A 86 6.47 -45.59 7.36
C SER A 86 4.96 -45.74 7.25
N ALA A 87 4.31 -44.91 6.43
CA ALA A 87 2.86 -44.89 6.31
C ALA A 87 2.43 -44.43 4.90
N LYS A 88 1.20 -44.76 4.53
CA LYS A 88 0.55 -44.21 3.34
C LYS A 88 0.06 -42.80 3.65
N VAL A 89 0.57 -41.80 2.95
CA VAL A 89 0.33 -40.38 3.22
C VAL A 89 -0.40 -39.72 2.05
N ASN A 90 -1.31 -38.80 2.37
CA ASN A 90 -2.07 -38.04 1.39
C ASN A 90 -1.29 -36.81 0.84
N GLY A 91 -1.50 -36.47 -0.43
CA GLY A 91 -0.95 -35.28 -1.07
C GLY A 91 -1.50 -33.94 -0.54
N THR A 92 -2.78 -33.89 -0.18
CA THR A 92 -3.50 -32.64 0.15
C THR A 92 -3.83 -32.50 1.63
N THR A 93 -3.92 -33.60 2.39
CA THR A 93 -4.25 -33.60 3.83
C THR A 93 -3.12 -34.13 4.70
N PHE A 94 -3.10 -33.70 5.97
CA PHE A 94 -2.12 -34.19 6.94
C PHE A 94 -2.52 -35.56 7.46
N THR A 95 -1.61 -36.53 7.33
CA THR A 95 -1.78 -37.89 7.85
C THR A 95 -0.92 -38.06 9.09
N LYS A 96 -1.48 -38.57 10.20
CA LYS A 96 -0.69 -38.94 11.38
C LYS A 96 0.16 -40.17 11.05
N VAL A 97 1.48 -40.05 11.12
CA VAL A 97 2.41 -41.14 10.75
C VAL A 97 3.13 -41.76 11.95
N ALA A 98 3.27 -41.00 13.04
CA ALA A 98 3.85 -41.49 14.29
C ALA A 98 3.14 -40.85 15.49
N SER A 99 3.16 -41.55 16.63
CA SER A 99 2.69 -41.02 17.90
C SER A 99 3.74 -41.16 18.98
N ASN A 100 3.77 -40.23 19.92
CA ASN A 100 4.66 -40.26 21.08
C ASN A 100 6.16 -40.43 20.76
N VAL A 101 6.67 -39.74 19.74
CA VAL A 101 8.09 -39.80 19.35
C VAL A 101 8.94 -38.91 20.26
N PRO A 102 9.92 -39.46 21.01
CA PRO A 102 10.78 -38.67 21.88
C PRO A 102 11.93 -38.00 21.11
N PHE A 103 12.20 -36.75 21.44
CA PHE A 103 13.39 -36.01 21.00
C PHE A 103 14.15 -35.48 22.21
N ALA A 104 15.47 -35.61 22.19
CA ALA A 104 16.36 -35.19 23.28
C ALA A 104 16.63 -33.68 23.30
N GLY A 105 16.13 -32.95 22.30
CA GLY A 105 16.47 -31.56 22.07
C GLY A 105 17.79 -31.43 21.29
N GLY A 106 17.81 -30.54 20.30
CA GLY A 106 18.99 -30.34 19.46
C GLY A 106 18.64 -30.08 18.01
N THR A 107 19.63 -30.16 17.13
CA THR A 107 19.44 -30.00 15.69
C THR A 107 19.28 -31.37 15.05
N TYR A 108 18.21 -31.51 14.27
CA TYR A 108 17.88 -32.74 13.56
C TYR A 108 17.77 -32.49 12.07
N GLN A 109 18.30 -33.42 11.29
CA GLN A 109 18.05 -33.53 9.87
C GLN A 109 16.89 -34.52 9.65
N LEU A 110 15.76 -34.02 9.15
CA LEU A 110 14.61 -34.84 8.78
C LEU A 110 14.66 -35.17 7.29
N TYR A 111 14.32 -36.41 6.96
CA TYR A 111 14.23 -36.91 5.60
C TYR A 111 12.85 -37.50 5.35
N LEU A 112 12.17 -37.02 4.33
CA LEU A 112 10.93 -37.59 3.84
C LEU A 112 11.18 -38.19 2.46
N GLY A 113 11.15 -39.51 2.39
CA GLY A 113 11.23 -40.27 1.15
C GLY A 113 9.86 -40.74 0.70
N SER A 114 9.45 -40.38 -0.51
CA SER A 114 8.30 -40.90 -1.23
C SER A 114 8.52 -40.80 -2.73
N ALA A 115 7.69 -41.46 -3.54
CA ALA A 115 7.83 -41.40 -5.00
C ALA A 115 7.70 -39.96 -5.53
N SER A 116 6.87 -39.13 -4.88
CA SER A 116 6.67 -37.73 -5.24
C SER A 116 7.57 -36.73 -4.52
N SER A 117 8.39 -37.14 -3.53
CA SER A 117 9.23 -36.21 -2.76
C SER A 117 10.52 -35.79 -3.46
N THR A 118 10.87 -36.40 -4.60
CA THR A 118 12.12 -36.17 -5.32
C THR A 118 12.02 -34.92 -6.21
N GLY A 119 12.96 -33.98 -6.08
CA GLY A 119 13.14 -32.86 -7.02
C GLY A 119 12.19 -31.65 -6.86
N MET A 120 11.35 -31.58 -5.82
CA MET A 120 10.43 -30.45 -5.62
C MET A 120 11.07 -29.27 -4.85
N GLN A 121 11.24 -28.12 -5.50
CA GLN A 121 11.74 -26.87 -4.89
C GLN A 121 10.69 -25.73 -4.79
N SER A 122 9.38 -26.01 -4.89
CA SER A 122 8.34 -24.96 -5.02
C SER A 122 7.31 -24.92 -3.86
N ALA A 123 6.27 -24.06 -3.97
CA ALA A 123 5.16 -23.90 -3.03
C ALA A 123 4.43 -25.21 -2.64
N SER A 124 4.66 -26.29 -3.39
CA SER A 124 4.19 -27.66 -3.17
C SER A 124 5.15 -28.54 -2.36
N SER A 125 6.17 -27.99 -1.69
CA SER A 125 7.08 -28.77 -0.85
C SER A 125 6.31 -29.62 0.18
N PRO A 126 6.73 -30.87 0.41
CA PRO A 126 6.16 -31.69 1.47
C PRO A 126 6.33 -31.04 2.84
N GLN A 127 5.42 -31.38 3.76
CA GLN A 127 5.31 -30.74 5.07
C GLN A 127 5.27 -31.79 6.17
N VAL A 128 6.01 -31.54 7.25
CA VAL A 128 5.98 -32.29 8.50
C VAL A 128 5.54 -31.34 9.60
N ILE A 129 4.53 -31.74 10.38
CA ILE A 129 4.09 -31.03 11.58
C ILE A 129 4.37 -31.91 12.79
N LEU A 130 5.05 -31.31 13.78
CA LEU A 130 5.21 -31.87 15.12
C LEU A 130 4.17 -31.21 16.04
N THR A 131 3.45 -32.00 16.83
CA THR A 131 2.46 -31.52 17.81
C THR A 131 2.57 -32.26 19.14
N ASP A 132 2.14 -31.64 20.23
CA ASP A 132 2.07 -32.30 21.55
C ASP A 132 0.98 -33.41 21.53
N PRO A 133 1.30 -34.66 21.92
CA PRO A 133 0.35 -35.79 21.94
C PRO A 133 -0.86 -35.58 22.84
N ASN A 134 -0.75 -34.73 23.86
CA ASN A 134 -1.81 -34.49 24.83
C ASN A 134 -2.78 -33.39 24.40
N THR A 135 -2.59 -32.83 23.20
CA THR A 135 -3.38 -31.70 22.76
C THR A 135 -4.26 -32.07 21.57
N ASP A 136 -5.58 -32.03 21.77
CA ASP A 136 -6.57 -32.16 20.69
C ASP A 136 -6.72 -30.84 19.93
N LEU A 137 -5.65 -30.45 19.21
CA LEU A 137 -5.59 -29.14 18.56
C LEU A 137 -6.44 -29.06 17.30
N CYS A 138 -6.59 -30.17 16.55
CA CYS A 138 -7.16 -30.16 15.21
C CYS A 138 -7.70 -31.52 14.75
N GLN A 139 -8.91 -31.52 14.18
CA GLN A 139 -9.34 -32.57 13.26
C GLN A 139 -8.73 -32.28 11.86
N LEU A 140 -7.53 -32.83 11.60
CA LEU A 140 -6.63 -32.49 10.48
C LEU A 140 -7.08 -32.97 9.09
N ALA A 141 -8.32 -32.66 8.70
CA ALA A 141 -8.81 -32.83 7.33
C ALA A 141 -8.96 -31.52 6.54
N ALA A 142 -9.10 -30.34 7.18
CA ALA A 142 -9.41 -29.08 6.48
C ALA A 142 -9.11 -27.79 7.28
N ASP A 143 -7.85 -27.61 7.70
CA ASP A 143 -7.31 -26.48 8.51
C ASP A 143 -7.59 -26.55 10.01
N CYS A 144 -6.58 -26.18 10.80
CA CYS A 144 -6.63 -26.11 12.25
C CYS A 144 -7.42 -24.88 12.71
N LYS A 145 -8.74 -24.98 12.83
CA LYS A 145 -9.61 -23.88 13.27
C LYS A 145 -9.88 -23.95 14.77
N THR A 146 -9.78 -22.81 15.46
CA THR A 146 -10.10 -22.67 16.89
C THR A 146 -10.83 -21.35 17.15
N GLN A 147 -11.30 -21.14 18.37
CA GLN A 147 -11.92 -19.89 18.80
C GLN A 147 -10.94 -19.12 19.70
N PHE A 148 -10.81 -17.83 19.46
CA PHE A 148 -10.06 -16.92 20.33
C PHE A 148 -10.90 -15.67 20.59
N GLN A 149 -11.24 -15.44 21.86
CA GLN A 149 -12.13 -14.34 22.27
C GLN A 149 -13.45 -14.31 21.49
N GLY A 150 -14.02 -15.49 21.20
CA GLY A 150 -15.28 -15.64 20.44
C GLY A 150 -15.17 -15.41 18.93
N LYS A 151 -13.96 -15.16 18.39
CA LYS A 151 -13.71 -15.06 16.95
C LYS A 151 -13.11 -16.37 16.42
N PRO A 152 -13.61 -16.91 15.28
CA PRO A 152 -12.99 -18.07 14.65
C PRO A 152 -11.64 -17.67 14.08
N MET A 153 -10.59 -18.39 14.47
CA MET A 153 -9.23 -18.18 14.00
C MET A 153 -8.59 -19.47 13.52
N VAL A 154 -7.61 -19.35 12.64
CA VAL A 154 -6.82 -20.46 12.10
C VAL A 154 -5.48 -20.51 12.79
N LEU A 155 -5.16 -21.64 13.40
CA LEU A 155 -3.85 -21.91 13.98
C LEU A 155 -2.84 -22.19 12.87
N SER A 156 -1.82 -21.34 12.80
CA SER A 156 -0.72 -21.49 11.85
C SER A 156 0.47 -22.14 12.54
N PRO A 157 1.06 -23.21 11.98
CA PRO A 157 2.27 -23.81 12.53
C PRO A 157 3.44 -22.83 12.45
N LYS A 158 4.26 -22.79 13.50
CA LYS A 158 5.51 -22.04 13.49
C LYS A 158 6.50 -22.77 12.58
N LYS A 159 6.98 -22.13 11.51
CA LYS A 159 8.04 -22.70 10.68
C LYS A 159 9.32 -22.81 11.52
N ILE A 160 9.88 -24.02 11.62
CA ILE A 160 11.13 -24.30 12.34
C ILE A 160 12.25 -24.78 11.41
N SER A 161 11.94 -25.23 10.19
CA SER A 161 12.96 -25.52 9.18
C SER A 161 13.63 -24.25 8.64
N GLN A 162 14.90 -24.36 8.25
CA GLN A 162 15.70 -23.23 7.80
C GLN A 162 15.26 -22.72 6.41
N LYS A 163 15.70 -21.51 6.05
CA LYS A 163 15.30 -20.82 4.79
C LYS A 163 16.12 -21.33 3.60
N SER A 164 15.88 -22.56 3.17
CA SER A 164 16.41 -23.17 1.92
C SER A 164 16.00 -24.64 1.74
N ASP A 165 15.23 -25.21 2.67
CA ASP A 165 15.00 -26.66 2.73
C ASP A 165 13.92 -27.14 1.75
N ALA A 166 14.13 -28.34 1.20
CA ALA A 166 13.17 -29.00 0.31
C ALA A 166 11.94 -29.55 1.08
N LEU A 167 12.09 -29.80 2.39
CA LEU A 167 11.03 -30.20 3.31
C LEU A 167 10.66 -29.03 4.24
N ARG A 168 9.38 -28.80 4.46
CA ARG A 168 8.90 -27.78 5.42
C ARG A 168 8.58 -28.44 6.74
N VAL A 169 9.22 -27.99 7.82
CA VAL A 169 8.94 -28.50 9.16
C VAL A 169 8.28 -27.39 9.98
N GLY A 170 7.10 -27.70 10.49
CA GLY A 170 6.30 -26.84 11.34
C GLY A 170 6.16 -27.43 12.73
N TYR A 171 6.09 -26.55 13.73
CA TYR A 171 5.75 -26.91 15.09
C TYR A 171 4.39 -26.33 15.46
N LEU A 172 3.47 -27.19 15.83
CA LEU A 172 2.12 -26.83 16.24
C LEU A 172 2.03 -26.96 17.76
N VAL A 173 1.83 -25.82 18.42
CA VAL A 173 1.69 -25.74 19.87
C VAL A 173 0.37 -25.07 20.17
N ALA A 174 -0.29 -25.53 21.24
CA ALA A 174 -1.43 -24.83 21.78
C ALA A 174 -1.06 -23.37 22.10
N PRO A 175 -1.78 -22.38 21.58
CA PRO A 175 -1.55 -21.00 21.99
C PRO A 175 -1.93 -20.84 23.46
N ASP A 176 -1.02 -20.27 24.26
CA ASP A 176 -1.37 -19.74 25.58
C ASP A 176 -2.19 -18.47 25.35
N GLN A 177 -3.50 -18.64 25.26
CA GLN A 177 -4.44 -17.56 24.93
C GLN A 177 -4.41 -16.39 25.93
N THR A 178 -3.77 -16.55 27.10
CA THR A 178 -3.59 -15.50 28.10
C THR A 178 -2.34 -14.64 27.87
N LYS A 179 -1.38 -15.12 27.08
CA LYS A 179 -0.08 -14.45 26.85
C LYS A 179 0.10 -14.03 25.40
N VAL A 180 -0.68 -13.05 24.98
CA VAL A 180 -0.50 -12.38 23.69
C VAL A 180 0.81 -11.59 23.72
N GLN A 181 1.71 -11.87 22.78
CA GLN A 181 2.93 -11.10 22.58
C GLN A 181 2.63 -9.84 21.74
N LYS A 182 1.95 -10.04 20.61
CA LYS A 182 1.53 -8.96 19.70
C LYS A 182 0.45 -9.44 18.74
N VAL A 183 -0.24 -8.50 18.11
CA VAL A 183 -1.18 -8.73 17.02
C VAL A 183 -0.73 -7.94 15.81
N ILE A 184 -0.51 -8.63 14.71
CA ILE A 184 -0.05 -8.07 13.43
C ILE A 184 -1.25 -7.93 12.51
N TYR A 185 -1.47 -6.73 11.99
CA TYR A 185 -2.52 -6.43 11.02
C TYR A 185 -1.87 -6.30 9.65
N SER A 186 -2.44 -6.95 8.64
CA SER A 186 -1.91 -6.98 7.28
C SER A 186 -2.99 -6.69 6.26
N VAL A 187 -2.61 -6.01 5.18
CA VAL A 187 -3.43 -5.78 3.99
C VAL A 187 -2.77 -6.49 2.82
N ASP A 188 -3.51 -7.36 2.14
CA ASP A 188 -3.04 -8.18 1.02
C ASP A 188 -1.74 -8.94 1.34
N GLY A 189 -1.66 -9.47 2.56
CA GLY A 189 -0.52 -10.23 3.06
C GLY A 189 0.68 -9.40 3.52
N LYS A 190 0.64 -8.06 3.40
CA LYS A 190 1.71 -7.16 3.87
C LYS A 190 1.37 -6.59 5.25
N PRO A 191 2.24 -6.73 6.27
CA PRO A 191 1.99 -6.14 7.58
C PRO A 191 1.95 -4.62 7.48
N VAL A 192 0.90 -4.02 8.05
CA VAL A 192 0.69 -2.58 8.07
C VAL A 192 0.92 -1.99 9.46
N TYR A 193 0.48 -2.64 10.53
CA TYR A 193 0.72 -2.17 11.91
C TYR A 193 0.59 -3.31 12.93
N GLU A 194 1.07 -3.06 14.15
CA GLU A 194 0.98 -4.01 15.26
C GLU A 194 0.28 -3.37 16.48
N LYS A 195 -0.46 -4.17 17.25
CA LYS A 195 -1.00 -3.76 18.56
C LYS A 195 -0.67 -4.83 19.60
N LYS A 196 -0.66 -4.44 20.88
CA LYS A 196 -0.44 -5.37 22.00
C LYS A 196 -1.63 -6.30 22.25
N THR A 197 -2.82 -5.92 21.82
CA THR A 197 -4.07 -6.66 22.00
C THR A 197 -4.85 -6.78 20.70
N LEU A 198 -5.73 -7.79 20.61
CA LEU A 198 -6.61 -7.97 19.47
C LEU A 198 -7.69 -6.88 19.50
N GLN A 199 -7.81 -6.16 18.39
CA GLN A 199 -8.75 -5.08 18.14
C GLN A 199 -9.35 -5.27 16.74
N ASP A 200 -10.34 -4.46 16.41
CA ASP A 200 -10.87 -4.44 15.05
C ASP A 200 -9.86 -3.80 14.09
N PHE A 201 -9.98 -4.15 12.81
CA PHE A 201 -9.03 -3.67 11.80
C PHE A 201 -9.25 -2.18 11.58
N ASP A 202 -8.17 -1.41 11.66
CA ASP A 202 -8.19 0.02 11.45
C ASP A 202 -8.17 0.30 9.96
N THR A 203 -9.33 0.72 9.46
CA THR A 203 -9.56 0.92 8.04
C THR A 203 -8.79 2.11 7.45
N ARG A 204 -8.09 2.92 8.27
CA ARG A 204 -7.18 3.96 7.76
C ARG A 204 -5.96 3.41 7.03
N TYR A 205 -5.55 2.18 7.34
CA TYR A 205 -4.43 1.50 6.70
C TYR A 205 -4.83 0.74 5.43
N VAL A 206 -6.09 0.89 4.99
CA VAL A 206 -6.66 0.22 3.82
C VAL A 206 -6.97 1.29 2.77
N SER A 207 -6.31 1.21 1.63
CA SER A 207 -6.58 2.06 0.46
C SER A 207 -7.99 1.81 -0.10
N GLY A 208 -8.43 2.64 -1.06
CA GLY A 208 -9.68 2.41 -1.76
C GLY A 208 -9.62 1.13 -2.60
N GLY A 209 -10.76 0.43 -2.72
CA GLY A 209 -10.87 -0.83 -3.47
C GLY A 209 -11.02 -2.07 -2.60
N ASP A 210 -10.87 -3.23 -3.24
CA ASP A 210 -11.06 -4.54 -2.62
C ASP A 210 -9.74 -5.04 -2.03
N HIS A 211 -9.76 -5.31 -0.73
CA HIS A 211 -8.58 -5.74 -0.01
C HIS A 211 -8.87 -6.96 0.86
N THR A 212 -7.83 -7.78 1.06
CA THR A 212 -7.87 -8.88 2.00
C THR A 212 -7.18 -8.48 3.30
N LEU A 213 -7.95 -8.34 4.37
CA LEU A 213 -7.44 -8.00 5.69
C LEU A 213 -7.06 -9.28 6.44
N THR A 214 -5.86 -9.33 7.00
CA THR A 214 -5.42 -10.44 7.84
C THR A 214 -5.01 -9.92 9.21
N ARG A 215 -5.53 -10.53 10.29
CA ARG A 215 -5.01 -10.31 11.65
C ARG A 215 -4.29 -11.56 12.10
N ARG A 216 -3.10 -11.41 12.67
CA ARG A 216 -2.29 -12.51 13.20
C ARG A 216 -1.93 -12.21 14.65
N VAL A 217 -2.53 -12.95 15.57
CA VAL A 217 -2.21 -12.94 17.00
C VAL A 217 -1.02 -13.84 17.24
N VAL A 218 0.09 -13.30 17.73
CA VAL A 218 1.31 -14.02 18.08
C VAL A 218 1.39 -14.13 19.61
N PHE A 219 1.61 -15.34 20.11
CA PHE A 219 1.70 -15.63 21.55
C PHE A 219 3.15 -15.75 22.00
N THR A 220 3.42 -15.59 23.30
CA THR A 220 4.79 -15.62 23.85
C THR A 220 5.51 -16.95 23.64
N ASN A 221 4.77 -18.05 23.47
CA ASN A 221 5.33 -19.37 23.13
C ASN A 221 5.68 -19.51 21.62
N GLY A 222 5.47 -18.46 20.81
CA GLY A 222 5.76 -18.42 19.39
C GLY A 222 4.70 -19.05 18.49
N SER A 223 3.60 -19.56 19.04
CA SER A 223 2.41 -19.96 18.27
C SER A 223 1.68 -18.72 17.74
N SER A 224 0.86 -18.89 16.70
CA SER A 224 0.05 -17.80 16.18
C SER A 224 -1.30 -18.25 15.65
N LEU A 225 -2.32 -17.43 15.91
CA LEU A 225 -3.65 -17.55 15.35
C LEU A 225 -3.84 -16.44 14.31
N SER A 226 -4.50 -16.74 13.20
CA SER A 226 -4.84 -15.73 12.20
C SER A 226 -6.23 -15.88 11.64
N ASP A 227 -6.83 -14.76 11.30
CA ASP A 227 -8.09 -14.71 10.58
C ASP A 227 -8.00 -13.73 9.42
N THR A 228 -8.87 -13.94 8.44
CA THR A 228 -8.89 -13.17 7.20
C THR A 228 -10.30 -12.71 6.90
N ALA A 229 -10.46 -11.45 6.54
CA ALA A 229 -11.74 -10.87 6.14
C ALA A 229 -11.55 -10.05 4.85
N PRO A 230 -12.41 -10.22 3.83
CA PRO A 230 -12.45 -9.29 2.72
C PRO A 230 -13.05 -7.95 3.20
N ILE A 231 -12.59 -6.85 2.60
CA ILE A 231 -13.23 -5.55 2.73
C ILE A 231 -13.42 -4.96 1.33
N GLU A 232 -14.65 -4.57 1.03
CA GLU A 232 -15.01 -3.80 -0.16
C GLU A 232 -15.20 -2.35 0.29
N ARG A 233 -14.25 -1.47 -0.03
CA ARG A 233 -14.46 -0.03 0.15
C ARG A 233 -14.96 0.55 -1.16
N GLY A 234 -16.28 0.79 -1.22
CA GLY A 234 -16.90 1.52 -2.32
C GLY A 234 -16.16 2.83 -2.60
N THR A 235 -15.91 3.12 -3.88
CA THR A 235 -15.36 4.39 -4.34
C THR A 235 -16.38 5.50 -4.06
N ILE A 236 -16.30 6.13 -2.88
CA ILE A 236 -17.10 7.33 -2.58
C ILE A 236 -16.52 8.48 -3.42
N ALA A 237 -16.95 8.59 -4.68
CA ALA A 237 -16.68 9.76 -5.51
C ALA A 237 -17.63 9.91 -6.71
N ASP A 238 -18.87 9.39 -6.67
CA ASP A 238 -19.81 9.65 -7.76
C ASP A 238 -20.69 10.87 -7.47
N ILE A 239 -20.28 11.98 -8.14
CA ILE A 239 -21.02 13.22 -8.48
C ILE A 239 -20.94 14.32 -7.39
N PRO A 240 -20.16 15.42 -7.59
CA PRO A 240 -20.15 16.27 -8.79
C PRO A 240 -18.73 16.60 -9.31
N TYR A 241 -17.82 15.63 -9.31
CA TYR A 241 -16.44 15.85 -9.76
C TYR A 241 -16.28 15.97 -11.29
N THR A 242 -17.21 15.47 -12.08
CA THR A 242 -17.08 15.46 -13.56
C THR A 242 -17.09 16.86 -14.17
N VAL A 243 -17.86 17.81 -13.63
CA VAL A 243 -17.86 19.20 -14.11
C VAL A 243 -16.62 19.96 -13.65
N GLN A 244 -16.09 19.63 -12.47
CA GLN A 244 -14.88 20.27 -11.93
C GLN A 244 -13.59 19.68 -12.55
N ALA A 245 -13.57 18.38 -12.83
CA ALA A 245 -12.44 17.67 -13.41
C ALA A 245 -12.14 18.11 -14.85
N ILE A 246 -13.15 18.41 -15.67
CA ILE A 246 -12.93 18.94 -17.03
C ILE A 246 -12.22 20.29 -16.99
N PHE A 247 -12.50 21.12 -15.98
CA PHE A 247 -11.80 22.40 -15.77
C PHE A 247 -10.43 22.23 -15.07
N LEU A 248 -10.31 21.24 -14.19
CA LEU A 248 -9.10 20.98 -13.39
C LEU A 248 -8.03 20.11 -14.10
N THR A 249 -8.34 19.54 -15.25
CA THR A 249 -7.42 18.72 -16.07
C THR A 249 -6.62 19.53 -17.09
N GLN A 250 -7.01 20.78 -17.35
CA GLN A 250 -6.25 21.70 -18.20
C GLN A 250 -5.00 22.19 -17.45
N SER A 251 -3.86 22.30 -18.16
CA SER A 251 -2.59 22.77 -17.56
C SER A 251 -2.73 24.19 -16.99
N ASN A 252 -1.96 24.51 -15.94
CA ASN A 252 -1.95 25.85 -15.35
C ASN A 252 -1.71 26.95 -16.40
N THR A 253 -0.98 26.64 -17.47
CA THR A 253 -0.72 27.52 -18.61
C THR A 253 -1.98 27.83 -19.40
N ILE A 254 -2.83 26.83 -19.67
CA ILE A 254 -4.07 27.03 -20.42
C ILE A 254 -5.06 27.86 -19.59
N ARG A 255 -5.16 27.61 -18.28
CA ARG A 255 -5.98 28.44 -17.39
C ARG A 255 -5.50 29.89 -17.37
N PHE A 256 -4.18 30.10 -17.28
CA PHE A 256 -3.60 31.44 -17.35
C PHE A 256 -3.93 32.15 -18.67
N ILE A 257 -3.81 31.46 -19.82
CA ILE A 257 -4.15 32.03 -21.13
C ILE A 257 -5.64 32.39 -21.22
N VAL A 258 -6.54 31.52 -20.76
CA VAL A 258 -7.98 31.80 -20.73
C VAL A 258 -8.30 33.01 -19.86
N TYR A 259 -7.67 33.13 -18.68
CA TYR A 259 -7.85 34.30 -17.82
C TYR A 259 -7.24 35.57 -18.42
N ALA A 260 -6.09 35.48 -19.10
CA ALA A 260 -5.48 36.60 -19.80
C ALA A 260 -6.37 37.10 -20.95
N ILE A 261 -6.97 36.19 -21.71
CA ILE A 261 -7.93 36.53 -22.78
C ILE A 261 -9.17 37.20 -22.19
N LEU A 262 -9.73 36.66 -21.10
CA LEU A 262 -10.86 37.28 -20.40
C LEU A 262 -10.50 38.69 -19.88
N ALA A 263 -9.31 38.87 -19.30
CA ALA A 263 -8.83 40.16 -18.85
C ALA A 263 -8.67 41.16 -20.00
N LEU A 264 -8.17 40.73 -21.17
CA LEU A 264 -8.04 41.55 -22.37
C LEU A 264 -9.40 41.94 -22.96
N ILE A 265 -10.38 41.02 -22.97
CA ILE A 265 -11.76 41.31 -23.39
C ILE A 265 -12.39 42.36 -22.47
N VAL A 266 -12.23 42.21 -21.15
CA VAL A 266 -12.71 43.17 -20.17
C VAL A 266 -12.01 44.52 -20.31
N TRP A 267 -10.69 44.53 -20.52
CA TRP A 267 -9.92 45.76 -20.75
C TRP A 267 -10.37 46.50 -22.01
N SER A 268 -10.53 45.79 -23.12
CA SER A 268 -11.05 46.33 -24.39
C SER A 268 -12.45 46.93 -24.22
N PHE A 269 -13.32 46.25 -23.48
CA PHE A 269 -14.66 46.74 -23.18
C PHE A 269 -14.64 47.99 -22.28
N CYS A 270 -13.79 48.02 -21.24
CA CYS A 270 -13.55 49.20 -20.42
C CYS A 270 -13.09 50.40 -21.25
N LEU A 271 -12.14 50.20 -22.18
CA LEU A 271 -11.71 51.25 -23.11
C LEU A 271 -12.84 51.73 -24.02
N ALA A 272 -13.69 50.83 -24.50
CA ALA A 272 -14.86 51.20 -25.31
C ALA A 272 -15.86 52.04 -24.52
N VAL A 273 -16.11 51.70 -23.26
CA VAL A 273 -16.96 52.46 -22.34
C VAL A 273 -16.36 53.83 -22.04
N LEU A 274 -15.05 53.92 -21.72
CA LEU A 274 -14.36 55.18 -21.50
C LEU A 274 -14.42 56.09 -22.74
N LYS A 275 -14.21 55.52 -23.95
CA LYS A 275 -14.37 56.24 -25.22
C LYS A 275 -15.80 56.71 -25.44
N ALA A 276 -16.82 55.93 -25.07
CA ALA A 276 -18.22 56.32 -25.18
C ALA A 276 -18.57 57.47 -24.22
N VAL A 277 -18.09 57.40 -22.97
CA VAL A 277 -18.24 58.48 -21.97
C VAL A 277 -17.55 59.75 -22.43
N HIS A 278 -16.32 59.64 -22.96
CA HIS A 278 -15.58 60.78 -23.49
C HIS A 278 -16.28 61.41 -24.69
N ARG A 279 -16.78 60.61 -25.64
CA ARG A 279 -17.58 61.10 -26.78
C ARG A 279 -18.83 61.83 -26.33
N LYS A 280 -19.53 61.31 -25.32
CA LYS A 280 -20.71 61.97 -24.74
C LYS A 280 -20.38 63.30 -24.05
N ARG A 281 -19.21 63.39 -23.38
CA ARG A 281 -18.70 64.66 -22.80
C ARG A 281 -18.38 65.68 -23.88
N ILE A 282 -17.67 65.30 -24.94
CA ILE A 282 -17.36 66.18 -26.09
C ILE A 282 -18.65 66.64 -26.76
N TRP A 283 -19.59 65.73 -27.04
CA TRP A 283 -20.88 66.05 -27.65
C TRP A 283 -21.66 67.08 -26.82
N LYS A 284 -21.70 66.93 -25.48
CA LYS A 284 -22.30 67.93 -24.60
C LYS A 284 -21.60 69.29 -24.69
N GLN A 285 -20.27 69.32 -24.75
CA GLN A 285 -19.53 70.58 -24.89
C GLN A 285 -19.78 71.26 -26.24
N THR A 286 -19.95 70.50 -27.33
CA THR A 286 -20.15 71.08 -28.66
C THR A 286 -21.61 71.41 -29.00
N HIS A 287 -22.59 70.71 -28.42
CA HIS A 287 -24.02 70.90 -28.73
C HIS A 287 -24.77 71.74 -27.69
N ILE A 288 -24.26 71.88 -26.46
CA ILE A 288 -24.86 72.78 -25.45
C ILE A 288 -24.24 74.18 -25.50
N ALA A 289 -23.00 74.32 -25.98
CA ALA A 289 -22.34 75.63 -26.12
C ALA A 289 -22.81 76.47 -27.33
N THR A 290 -23.63 75.92 -28.22
CA THR A 290 -24.21 76.63 -29.39
C THR A 290 -25.67 77.03 -29.21
N ALA A 291 -26.30 76.69 -28.07
CA ALA A 291 -27.66 77.10 -27.74
C ALA A 291 -27.69 78.52 -27.13
N SER A 292 -27.11 79.51 -27.82
CA SER A 292 -27.28 80.92 -27.46
C SER A 292 -27.06 81.85 -28.66
N VAL A 293 -27.86 81.73 -29.72
CA VAL A 293 -28.00 82.81 -30.72
C VAL A 293 -29.46 82.88 -31.21
N THR A 294 -30.14 83.90 -30.67
CA THR A 294 -31.22 84.75 -31.19
C THR A 294 -32.29 84.21 -32.16
N SER A 295 -33.53 84.36 -31.71
CA SER A 295 -34.79 84.55 -32.44
C SER A 295 -34.69 85.09 -33.87
N VAL A 296 -35.25 84.37 -34.86
CA VAL A 296 -36.04 84.93 -35.97
C VAL A 296 -37.07 83.90 -36.45
N ASP A 297 -38.26 84.45 -36.69
CA ASP A 297 -39.50 84.05 -37.35
C ASP A 297 -39.65 82.76 -38.20
N SER A 298 -40.94 82.47 -38.33
CA SER A 298 -41.72 81.36 -38.84
C SER A 298 -41.56 80.92 -40.32
N SER A 299 -42.02 79.68 -40.54
CA SER A 299 -42.62 79.11 -41.76
C SER A 299 -41.72 78.39 -42.79
N LYS A 300 -42.09 77.11 -43.03
CA LYS A 300 -41.74 76.23 -44.18
C LYS A 300 -40.31 75.65 -44.27
N ALA A 301 -40.11 74.50 -43.63
CA ALA A 301 -39.40 73.31 -44.13
C ALA A 301 -39.67 72.20 -43.09
N GLY A 302 -40.25 71.05 -43.38
CA GLY A 302 -39.88 70.18 -44.48
C GLY A 302 -38.63 69.37 -44.12
N ALA A 303 -38.62 68.65 -43.00
CA ALA A 303 -37.76 67.47 -42.81
C ALA A 303 -38.21 66.71 -41.56
N GLN A 304 -38.59 65.44 -41.77
CA GLN A 304 -38.63 64.44 -40.71
C GLN A 304 -37.28 64.42 -40.00
N ALA A 305 -37.23 64.91 -38.77
CA ALA A 305 -36.23 64.49 -37.82
C ALA A 305 -36.93 63.57 -36.83
N THR A 306 -37.13 62.32 -37.23
CA THR A 306 -37.26 61.23 -36.27
C THR A 306 -35.93 61.14 -35.54
N PHE A 307 -35.79 61.94 -34.48
CA PHE A 307 -34.72 61.78 -33.50
C PHE A 307 -34.95 60.42 -32.83
N TYR A 308 -34.34 59.37 -33.40
CA TYR A 308 -34.01 58.18 -32.64
C TYR A 308 -33.02 58.62 -31.57
N ASP A 309 -33.53 59.02 -30.41
CA ASP A 309 -32.75 59.17 -29.19
C ASP A 309 -32.31 57.76 -28.77
N GLU A 310 -31.20 57.27 -29.34
CA GLU A 310 -30.45 56.13 -28.79
C GLU A 310 -29.76 56.53 -27.47
N SER A 311 -30.48 57.19 -26.57
CA SER A 311 -30.06 57.32 -25.19
C SER A 311 -30.20 55.94 -24.56
N ILE A 312 -29.10 55.16 -24.58
CA ILE A 312 -28.99 53.95 -23.77
C ILE A 312 -29.45 54.35 -22.36
N PRO A 313 -30.56 53.79 -21.85
CA PRO A 313 -31.17 54.29 -20.64
C PRO A 313 -30.13 54.18 -19.53
N MET A 314 -29.92 55.30 -18.82
CA MET A 314 -28.91 55.42 -17.76
C MET A 314 -28.97 54.27 -16.73
N THR A 315 -30.14 53.64 -16.59
CA THR A 315 -30.36 52.40 -15.82
C THR A 315 -29.60 51.21 -16.39
N LEU A 316 -29.71 50.90 -17.69
CA LEU A 316 -28.94 49.82 -18.34
C LEU A 316 -27.43 50.06 -18.26
N PHE A 317 -26.99 51.32 -18.37
CA PHE A 317 -25.58 51.67 -18.18
C PHE A 317 -25.10 51.37 -16.74
N ARG A 318 -25.90 51.74 -15.73
CA ARG A 318 -25.61 51.43 -14.32
C ARG A 318 -25.54 49.93 -14.07
N TYR A 319 -26.48 49.14 -14.60
CA TYR A 319 -26.46 47.68 -14.44
C TYR A 319 -25.23 47.04 -15.10
N ARG A 320 -24.79 47.53 -16.27
CA ARG A 320 -23.57 47.03 -16.94
C ARG A 320 -22.30 47.33 -16.15
N VAL A 321 -22.17 48.52 -15.58
CA VAL A 321 -21.02 48.88 -14.73
C VAL A 321 -20.99 48.03 -13.45
N LEU A 322 -22.15 47.82 -12.83
CA LEU A 322 -22.27 46.94 -11.64
C LEU A 322 -21.93 45.49 -11.98
N LEU A 323 -22.45 44.95 -13.09
CA LEU A 323 -22.13 43.61 -13.58
C LEU A 323 -20.63 43.43 -13.82
N LEU A 324 -19.98 44.40 -14.48
CA LEU A 324 -18.53 44.37 -14.70
C LEU A 324 -17.74 44.40 -13.39
N GLY A 325 -18.15 45.23 -12.44
CA GLY A 325 -17.54 45.26 -11.10
C GLY A 325 -17.64 43.90 -10.40
N LEU A 326 -18.81 43.26 -10.45
CA LEU A 326 -19.02 41.93 -9.89
C LEU A 326 -18.18 40.86 -10.59
N LEU A 327 -18.06 40.91 -11.93
CA LEU A 327 -17.23 39.98 -12.69
C LEU A 327 -15.73 40.15 -12.37
N LEU A 328 -15.25 41.38 -12.17
CA LEU A 328 -13.87 41.65 -11.76
C LEU A 328 -13.59 41.16 -10.33
N LEU A 329 -14.54 41.33 -9.41
CA LEU A 329 -14.42 40.80 -8.05
C LEU A 329 -14.41 39.27 -8.05
N ALA A 330 -15.31 38.64 -8.81
CA ALA A 330 -15.37 37.19 -8.94
C ALA A 330 -14.11 36.61 -9.58
N SER A 331 -13.59 37.24 -10.64
CA SER A 331 -12.34 36.81 -11.29
C SER A 331 -11.13 37.02 -10.39
N GLY A 332 -11.06 38.14 -9.67
CA GLY A 332 -10.02 38.40 -8.67
C GLY A 332 -10.05 37.35 -7.55
N ALA A 333 -11.22 37.05 -6.99
CA ALA A 333 -11.38 36.00 -5.98
C ALA A 333 -10.97 34.62 -6.51
N LEU A 334 -11.34 34.29 -7.74
CA LEU A 334 -10.95 33.05 -8.40
C LEU A 334 -9.42 32.95 -8.58
N VAL A 335 -8.76 34.03 -9.01
CA VAL A 335 -7.30 34.07 -9.16
C VAL A 335 -6.62 33.88 -7.81
N VAL A 336 -7.07 34.59 -6.78
CA VAL A 336 -6.53 34.46 -5.42
C VAL A 336 -6.69 33.03 -4.90
N THR A 337 -7.88 32.44 -5.04
CA THR A 337 -8.16 31.08 -4.53
C THR A 337 -7.44 29.97 -5.30
N THR A 338 -7.19 30.20 -6.59
CA THR A 338 -6.50 29.24 -7.46
C THR A 338 -4.99 29.28 -7.23
N PHE A 339 -4.39 30.47 -7.16
CA PHE A 339 -2.94 30.66 -7.25
C PHE A 339 -2.25 31.12 -5.95
N ILE A 340 -2.97 31.75 -5.02
CA ILE A 340 -2.35 32.39 -3.86
C ILE A 340 -2.65 31.61 -2.58
N VAL A 341 -3.93 31.45 -2.24
CA VAL A 341 -4.35 30.82 -0.99
C VAL A 341 -5.59 29.95 -1.20
N GLY A 342 -5.57 28.73 -0.68
CA GLY A 342 -6.75 27.89 -0.55
C GLY A 342 -7.11 27.68 0.91
N VAL A 343 -8.20 26.97 1.14
CA VAL A 343 -8.55 26.41 2.45
C VAL A 343 -8.61 24.89 2.31
N PHE A 344 -8.20 24.18 3.35
CA PHE A 344 -8.41 22.74 3.43
C PHE A 344 -8.88 22.38 4.85
N THR A 345 -9.64 21.30 4.93
CA THR A 345 -10.06 20.70 6.19
C THR A 345 -9.17 19.50 6.45
N VAL A 346 -8.68 19.37 7.67
CA VAL A 346 -7.92 18.21 8.13
C VAL A 346 -8.91 17.08 8.41
N ASP A 347 -8.65 15.91 7.84
CA ASP A 347 -9.37 14.67 8.11
C ASP A 347 -8.39 13.66 8.71
N GLY A 348 -8.62 13.28 9.97
CA GLY A 348 -7.82 12.33 10.73
C GLY A 348 -6.78 12.95 11.68
N VAL A 349 -6.12 12.07 12.43
CA VAL A 349 -5.28 12.43 13.60
C VAL A 349 -3.77 12.41 13.33
N SER A 350 -3.35 12.20 12.08
CA SER A 350 -1.92 11.99 11.72
C SER A 350 -1.00 13.19 12.01
N MET A 351 -1.58 14.40 12.14
CA MET A 351 -0.85 15.63 12.46
C MET A 351 -1.13 16.13 13.88
N TYR A 352 -1.82 15.35 14.72
CA TYR A 352 -2.04 15.69 16.13
C TYR A 352 -0.71 15.74 16.89
N PRO A 353 -0.53 16.67 17.86
CA PRO A 353 -1.44 17.75 18.26
C PRO A 353 -1.35 19.02 17.42
N THR A 354 -0.44 19.12 16.45
CA THR A 354 -0.25 20.33 15.63
C THR A 354 -1.49 20.71 14.85
N LEU A 355 -2.13 19.76 14.19
CA LEU A 355 -3.40 19.94 13.50
C LEU A 355 -4.42 18.93 14.04
N GLN A 356 -5.58 19.44 14.43
CA GLN A 356 -6.67 18.63 14.97
C GLN A 356 -7.57 18.14 13.85
N ASP A 357 -8.22 17.00 14.08
CA ASP A 357 -9.24 16.49 13.18
C ASP A 357 -10.36 17.53 12.97
N THR A 358 -10.91 17.60 11.76
CA THR A 358 -11.92 18.58 11.31
C THR A 358 -11.51 20.06 11.33
N SER A 359 -10.27 20.38 11.72
CA SER A 359 -9.80 21.77 11.73
C SER A 359 -9.55 22.32 10.31
N VAL A 360 -9.90 23.58 10.09
CA VAL A 360 -9.76 24.26 8.79
C VAL A 360 -8.55 25.18 8.82
N HIS A 361 -7.66 25.04 7.85
CA HIS A 361 -6.41 25.80 7.79
C HIS A 361 -6.18 26.45 6.41
N PRO A 362 -5.49 27.60 6.36
CA PRO A 362 -5.09 28.22 5.11
C PRO A 362 -3.95 27.43 4.45
N LEU A 363 -4.10 27.20 3.14
CA LEU A 363 -3.10 26.56 2.29
C LEU A 363 -2.47 27.59 1.35
N VAL A 364 -1.24 27.99 1.62
CA VAL A 364 -0.51 28.95 0.78
C VAL A 364 0.10 28.27 -0.43
N LYS A 365 -0.33 28.69 -1.61
CA LYS A 365 0.11 28.20 -2.93
C LYS A 365 1.03 29.18 -3.64
N ALA A 366 1.07 30.44 -3.21
CA ALA A 366 1.80 31.52 -3.87
C ALA A 366 3.27 31.18 -4.18
N GLN A 367 3.98 30.54 -3.24
CA GLN A 367 5.38 30.14 -3.44
C GLN A 367 5.53 29.06 -4.52
N LYS A 368 4.62 28.06 -4.52
CA LYS A 368 4.56 27.03 -5.56
C LYS A 368 4.28 27.66 -6.92
N THR A 369 3.26 28.52 -7.00
CA THR A 369 2.88 29.18 -8.24
C THR A 369 4.02 30.05 -8.79
N LEU A 370 4.68 30.83 -7.93
CA LEU A 370 5.81 31.66 -8.35
C LEU A 370 6.98 30.81 -8.87
N SER A 371 7.27 29.69 -8.22
CA SER A 371 8.32 28.76 -8.67
C SER A 371 7.97 28.19 -10.05
N GLN A 372 6.73 27.74 -10.26
CA GLN A 372 6.24 27.25 -11.54
C GLN A 372 6.31 28.30 -12.66
N VAL A 373 5.93 29.54 -12.37
CA VAL A 373 6.00 30.67 -13.34
C VAL A 373 7.46 30.94 -13.75
N ASN A 374 8.38 30.88 -12.79
CA ASN A 374 9.81 31.07 -13.03
C ASN A 374 10.51 29.83 -13.61
N ARG A 375 9.77 28.74 -13.86
CA ARG A 375 10.30 27.42 -14.28
C ARG A 375 11.34 26.83 -13.30
N ASN A 376 11.22 27.19 -12.03
CA ASN A 376 12.01 26.64 -10.95
C ASN A 376 11.22 25.55 -10.23
N GLU A 377 11.94 24.58 -9.67
CA GLU A 377 11.35 23.58 -8.82
C GLU A 377 10.89 24.18 -7.49
N TYR A 378 9.68 23.84 -7.05
CA TYR A 378 9.17 24.31 -5.77
C TYR A 378 9.68 23.41 -4.65
N MET A 379 10.58 23.95 -3.81
CA MET A 379 11.14 23.23 -2.67
C MET A 379 10.65 23.82 -1.35
N PRO A 380 9.75 23.13 -0.60
CA PRO A 380 9.37 23.58 0.73
C PRO A 380 10.56 23.42 1.70
N PRO A 381 10.76 24.36 2.65
CA PRO A 381 11.83 24.22 3.63
C PRO A 381 11.54 23.07 4.59
N ARG A 382 12.58 22.48 5.19
CA ARG A 382 12.42 21.51 6.28
C ARG A 382 11.53 22.09 7.36
N GLY A 383 10.61 21.28 7.86
CA GLY A 383 9.65 21.68 8.87
C GLY A 383 8.34 22.21 8.35
N ALA A 384 8.28 22.61 7.08
CA ALA A 384 7.05 23.03 6.47
C ALA A 384 6.01 21.91 6.58
N ILE A 385 4.82 22.28 7.03
CA ILE A 385 3.65 21.42 6.92
C ILE A 385 3.09 21.63 5.51
N VAL A 386 2.96 20.56 4.75
CA VAL A 386 2.60 20.60 3.34
C VAL A 386 1.43 19.69 3.05
N VAL A 387 0.61 20.09 2.10
CA VAL A 387 -0.40 19.20 1.50
C VAL A 387 0.23 18.56 0.27
N VAL A 388 0.28 17.23 0.24
CA VAL A 388 0.82 16.42 -0.87
C VAL A 388 -0.35 15.75 -1.58
N GLN A 389 -0.37 15.87 -2.90
CA GLN A 389 -1.29 15.13 -3.76
C GLN A 389 -0.62 13.81 -4.18
N LYS A 390 -1.04 12.71 -3.56
CA LYS A 390 -0.61 11.37 -3.95
C LYS A 390 -1.38 10.94 -5.20
N GLU A 391 -0.65 10.38 -6.16
CA GLU A 391 -1.25 9.66 -7.28
C GLU A 391 -1.18 8.18 -6.90
N GLU A 392 -2.30 7.60 -6.47
CA GLU A 392 -2.37 6.15 -6.35
C GLU A 392 -2.49 5.57 -7.76
N ASN A 393 -1.39 4.98 -8.22
CA ASN A 393 -1.48 3.97 -9.25
C ASN A 393 -2.02 2.73 -8.54
N ASN A 394 -3.27 2.34 -8.82
CA ASN A 394 -3.74 1.02 -8.46
C ASN A 394 -2.81 -0.01 -9.13
N LEU A 395 -1.84 -0.52 -8.38
CA LEU A 395 -0.85 -1.50 -8.87
C LEU A 395 -1.51 -2.78 -9.40
N PHE A 396 -2.79 -2.98 -9.10
CA PHE A 396 -3.59 -4.15 -9.45
C PHE A 396 -4.67 -3.89 -10.50
N ASP A 397 -4.98 -2.62 -10.81
CA ASP A 397 -5.87 -2.26 -11.92
C ASP A 397 -5.30 -1.04 -12.68
N PRO A 398 -4.52 -1.26 -13.74
CA PRO A 398 -4.02 -0.18 -14.59
C PRO A 398 -5.13 0.54 -15.39
N THR A 399 -6.40 0.11 -15.28
CA THR A 399 -7.57 0.76 -15.88
C THR A 399 -8.38 1.59 -14.89
N ALA A 400 -8.11 1.50 -13.59
CA ALA A 400 -8.76 2.32 -12.57
C ALA A 400 -8.38 3.80 -12.72
N VAL A 401 -9.37 4.68 -12.62
CA VAL A 401 -9.15 6.12 -12.65
C VAL A 401 -8.24 6.50 -11.48
N PRO A 402 -7.08 7.14 -11.69
CA PRO A 402 -6.19 7.53 -10.60
C PRO A 402 -6.94 8.47 -9.66
N VAL A 403 -7.23 8.00 -8.45
CA VAL A 403 -7.86 8.81 -7.42
C VAL A 403 -6.77 9.68 -6.80
N LYS A 404 -6.98 11.00 -6.89
CA LYS A 404 -6.09 11.97 -6.27
C LYS A 404 -6.38 12.03 -4.78
N GLU A 405 -5.50 11.47 -3.97
CA GLU A 405 -5.56 11.57 -2.52
C GLU A 405 -4.73 12.78 -2.05
N TYR A 406 -5.25 13.56 -1.12
CA TYR A 406 -4.51 14.68 -0.52
C TYR A 406 -4.18 14.37 0.93
N VAL A 407 -2.89 14.40 1.28
CA VAL A 407 -2.42 14.16 2.65
C VAL A 407 -1.67 15.38 3.17
N VAL A 408 -1.88 15.72 4.45
CA VAL A 408 -1.10 16.76 5.13
C VAL A 408 0.00 16.10 5.98
N LYS A 409 1.25 16.52 5.78
CA LYS A 409 2.45 15.96 6.46
C LYS A 409 3.52 17.04 6.65
N ARG A 410 4.47 16.81 7.54
CA ARG A 410 5.65 17.67 7.77
C ARG A 410 6.85 17.20 6.96
N VAL A 411 7.53 18.14 6.31
CA VAL A 411 8.79 17.88 5.60
C VAL A 411 9.92 17.66 6.61
N VAL A 412 10.53 16.48 6.59
CA VAL A 412 11.61 16.10 7.52
C VAL A 412 12.93 15.83 6.82
N GLY A 413 12.93 15.33 5.57
CA GLY A 413 14.13 15.17 4.73
C GLY A 413 14.02 15.98 3.44
N LEU A 414 15.15 16.56 3.00
CA LEU A 414 15.27 17.37 1.79
C LEU A 414 16.09 16.65 0.70
N PRO A 415 16.04 17.10 -0.56
CA PRO A 415 16.79 16.47 -1.64
C PRO A 415 18.28 16.31 -1.36
N GLY A 416 18.85 15.19 -1.79
CA GLY A 416 20.26 14.85 -1.61
C GLY A 416 20.63 14.42 -0.18
N GLU A 417 19.71 14.50 0.78
CA GLU A 417 19.97 14.09 2.15
C GLU A 417 19.75 12.58 2.34
N ARG A 418 20.49 12.01 3.29
CA ARG A 418 20.25 10.65 3.76
C ARG A 418 19.35 10.69 4.99
N VAL A 419 18.32 9.86 5.00
CA VAL A 419 17.38 9.71 6.11
C VAL A 419 17.42 8.27 6.60
N THR A 420 17.62 8.10 7.90
CA THR A 420 17.51 6.80 8.56
C THR A 420 16.39 6.81 9.57
N VAL A 421 15.63 5.72 9.65
CA VAL A 421 14.65 5.48 10.70
C VAL A 421 15.03 4.18 11.38
N LYS A 422 15.31 4.26 12.69
CA LYS A 422 15.70 3.12 13.51
C LYS A 422 15.18 3.30 14.93
N ASP A 423 14.57 2.27 15.49
CA ASP A 423 14.04 2.26 16.87
C ASP A 423 13.10 3.47 17.12
N GLY A 424 12.30 3.83 16.12
CA GLY A 424 11.37 4.95 16.20
C GLY A 424 11.98 6.34 15.99
N ILE A 425 13.31 6.44 15.86
CA ILE A 425 14.04 7.71 15.75
C ILE A 425 14.38 7.99 14.28
N ILE A 426 14.03 9.20 13.82
CA ILE A 426 14.39 9.69 12.49
C ILE A 426 15.69 10.50 12.62
N THR A 427 16.72 10.11 11.88
CA THR A 427 17.99 10.85 11.79
C THR A 427 18.24 11.26 10.35
N VAL A 428 18.65 12.52 10.16
CA VAL A 428 18.93 13.10 8.83
C VAL A 428 20.40 13.47 8.75
N TYR A 429 21.04 13.14 7.64
CA TYR A 429 22.45 13.42 7.35
C TYR A 429 22.56 14.29 6.11
N ASN A 430 23.37 15.35 6.20
CA ASN A 430 23.66 16.25 5.11
C ASN A 430 25.09 16.81 5.23
N ASP A 431 25.45 17.76 4.36
CA ASP A 431 26.81 18.33 4.36
C ASP A 431 27.19 19.05 5.66
N GLN A 432 26.22 19.68 6.32
CA GLN A 432 26.44 20.36 7.59
C GLN A 432 26.49 19.38 8.77
N TYR A 433 25.68 18.32 8.75
CA TYR A 433 25.54 17.35 9.82
C TYR A 433 25.96 15.95 9.36
N LYS A 434 27.26 15.74 9.19
CA LYS A 434 27.83 14.46 8.74
C LYS A 434 27.59 13.29 9.71
N GLN A 435 27.47 13.59 11.01
CA GLN A 435 27.11 12.60 12.04
C GLN A 435 25.59 12.39 12.19
N GLY A 436 24.80 13.13 11.41
CA GLY A 436 23.34 13.12 11.49
C GLY A 436 22.82 14.04 12.60
N PHE A 437 21.56 14.43 12.48
CA PHE A 437 20.81 15.11 13.53
C PHE A 437 19.39 14.54 13.59
N VAL A 438 18.78 14.60 14.76
CA VAL A 438 17.36 14.23 14.96
C VAL A 438 16.53 15.49 14.72
N PRO A 439 15.71 15.56 13.66
CA PRO A 439 14.94 16.76 13.33
C PRO A 439 13.98 17.15 14.45
N ASP A 440 13.49 16.19 15.22
CA ASP A 440 12.56 16.44 16.33
C ASP A 440 13.22 17.12 17.52
N ASP A 441 14.43 16.71 17.86
CA ASP A 441 15.22 17.33 18.94
C ASP A 441 15.72 18.72 18.54
N THR A 442 16.11 18.86 17.26
CA THR A 442 16.80 20.06 16.76
C THR A 442 15.85 21.25 16.64
N PHE A 443 14.62 21.00 16.19
CA PHE A 443 13.68 22.07 15.86
C PHE A 443 12.45 22.09 16.79
N LYS A 444 12.34 21.12 17.72
CA LYS A 444 11.33 21.06 18.80
C LYS A 444 9.91 21.39 18.32
N TRP A 445 9.49 20.76 17.23
CA TRP A 445 8.21 21.07 16.57
C TRP A 445 7.00 20.75 17.46
N VAL A 446 7.07 19.64 18.24
CA VAL A 446 6.10 19.18 19.27
C VAL A 446 6.79 18.19 20.24
N ALA A 447 6.27 18.00 21.46
CA ALA A 447 6.73 17.03 22.47
C ALA A 447 6.39 15.56 22.14
N ASP A 448 7.27 14.64 22.57
CA ASP A 448 7.22 13.17 22.47
C ASP A 448 6.87 12.59 21.09
N THR A 449 7.90 12.42 20.26
CA THR A 449 7.80 11.83 18.91
C THR A 449 8.64 10.57 18.76
N THR A 450 8.60 9.66 19.75
CA THR A 450 9.04 8.27 19.52
C THR A 450 8.02 7.57 18.63
N GLY A 451 8.40 7.21 17.41
CA GLY A 451 7.58 6.37 16.55
C GLY A 451 7.74 4.87 16.85
N SER A 452 6.89 4.05 16.27
CA SER A 452 7.02 2.58 16.29
C SER A 452 8.44 2.09 15.89
N GLU A 453 8.98 1.16 16.69
CA GLU A 453 10.29 0.50 16.50
C GLU A 453 10.36 -0.40 15.24
N TYR A 454 9.26 -0.51 14.49
CA TYR A 454 9.14 -1.45 13.38
C TYR A 454 9.90 -1.03 12.11
N PHE A 455 10.16 0.27 11.94
CA PHE A 455 10.80 0.78 10.73
C PHE A 455 12.33 0.69 10.82
N SER A 456 12.93 0.02 9.84
CA SER A 456 14.37 0.05 9.57
C SER A 456 14.57 0.61 8.16
N ILE A 457 14.67 1.92 8.06
CA ILE A 457 14.81 2.65 6.79
C ILE A 457 16.20 3.27 6.73
N ASP A 458 16.84 3.19 5.57
CA ASP A 458 18.07 3.89 5.24
C ASP A 458 18.01 4.27 3.76
N ILE A 459 17.74 5.54 3.49
CA ILE A 459 17.51 6.04 2.13
C ILE A 459 18.25 7.35 1.89
N THR A 460 18.78 7.53 0.69
CA THR A 460 19.26 8.83 0.21
C THR A 460 18.23 9.38 -0.78
N LEU A 461 17.74 10.59 -0.50
CA LEU A 461 16.71 11.25 -1.29
C LEU A 461 17.30 11.78 -2.59
N LYS A 462 16.60 11.56 -3.71
CA LYS A 462 16.96 12.14 -5.00
C LYS A 462 16.68 13.65 -5.06
N ASP A 463 17.10 14.29 -6.14
CA ASP A 463 17.07 15.75 -6.35
C ASP A 463 15.68 16.40 -6.21
N SER A 464 14.60 15.64 -6.40
CA SER A 464 13.21 16.11 -6.25
C SER A 464 12.46 15.46 -5.08
N GLU A 465 13.10 14.58 -4.31
CA GLU A 465 12.43 13.77 -3.29
C GLU A 465 12.44 14.44 -1.91
N LEU A 466 11.31 14.36 -1.24
CA LEU A 466 11.09 14.81 0.13
C LEU A 466 10.72 13.62 1.01
N PHE A 467 11.28 13.56 2.21
CA PHE A 467 10.80 12.63 3.23
C PHE A 467 9.82 13.35 4.14
N VAL A 468 8.54 12.96 4.09
CA VAL A 468 7.46 13.61 4.83
C VAL A 468 6.88 12.69 5.89
N VAL A 469 6.59 13.21 7.08
CA VAL A 469 6.03 12.42 8.20
C VAL A 469 4.92 13.17 8.91
N GLY A 470 4.00 12.44 9.53
CA GLY A 470 3.01 13.02 10.41
C GLY A 470 3.61 13.36 11.77
N ASP A 471 3.04 14.36 12.44
CA ASP A 471 3.46 14.73 13.79
C ASP A 471 2.99 13.69 14.83
N ASN A 472 1.85 13.02 14.57
CA ASN A 472 1.41 11.88 15.35
C ASN A 472 2.04 10.59 14.79
N ARG A 473 3.26 10.29 15.23
CA ARG A 473 4.13 9.27 14.62
C ARG A 473 3.52 7.88 14.56
N ASP A 474 2.80 7.47 15.59
CA ASP A 474 2.21 6.12 15.65
C ASP A 474 0.89 6.00 14.88
N GLU A 475 0.27 7.13 14.54
CA GLU A 475 -1.04 7.20 13.90
C GLU A 475 -0.97 7.90 12.53
N SER A 476 0.21 7.86 11.90
CA SER A 476 0.48 8.49 10.61
C SER A 476 1.01 7.50 9.59
N ILE A 477 0.28 7.37 8.47
CA ILE A 477 0.74 6.71 7.25
C ILE A 477 1.46 7.77 6.41
N ASP A 478 2.78 7.63 6.28
CA ASP A 478 3.65 8.62 5.67
C ASP A 478 4.85 8.00 4.94
N SER A 479 5.93 8.77 4.69
CA SER A 479 7.10 8.27 3.95
C SER A 479 7.77 7.05 4.58
N ARG A 480 7.49 6.74 5.85
CA ARG A 480 7.92 5.48 6.49
C ARG A 480 7.25 4.23 5.88
N PHE A 481 6.07 4.39 5.30
CA PHE A 481 5.27 3.31 4.72
C PHE A 481 5.39 3.24 3.21
N TYR A 482 5.24 4.39 2.53
CA TYR A 482 5.17 4.45 1.07
C TYR A 482 6.41 5.08 0.41
N GLY A 483 7.43 5.46 1.20
CA GLY A 483 8.66 6.06 0.70
C GLY A 483 8.57 7.58 0.48
N PRO A 484 9.63 8.18 -0.09
CA PRO A 484 9.68 9.62 -0.35
C PRO A 484 8.57 10.08 -1.32
N VAL A 485 8.23 11.36 -1.24
CA VAL A 485 7.29 12.02 -2.16
C VAL A 485 8.05 13.01 -3.04
N ASP A 486 7.60 13.18 -4.28
CA ASP A 486 8.22 14.15 -5.19
C ASP A 486 7.74 15.58 -4.87
N ALA A 487 8.63 16.55 -4.91
CA ALA A 487 8.33 17.95 -4.61
C ALA A 487 7.24 18.54 -5.53
N SER A 488 7.10 18.03 -6.75
CA SER A 488 6.02 18.41 -7.68
C SER A 488 4.62 18.04 -7.17
N GLN A 489 4.52 16.98 -6.35
CA GLN A 489 3.29 16.51 -5.72
C GLN A 489 2.82 17.44 -4.59
N VAL A 490 3.69 18.31 -4.06
CA VAL A 490 3.33 19.26 -3.00
C VAL A 490 2.39 20.33 -3.55
N VAL A 491 1.15 20.43 -3.07
CA VAL A 491 0.14 21.41 -3.50
C VAL A 491 0.42 22.80 -2.95
N GLY A 492 0.86 22.89 -1.70
CA GLY A 492 1.12 24.15 -1.01
C GLY A 492 1.52 23.93 0.44
N ARG A 493 1.82 25.02 1.13
CA ARG A 493 2.24 25.02 2.54
C ARG A 493 1.09 25.42 3.45
N VAL A 494 0.88 24.67 4.52
CA VAL A 494 -0.07 24.97 5.59
C VAL A 494 0.55 25.99 6.52
N ILE A 495 -0.18 27.07 6.81
CA ILE A 495 0.20 28.00 7.86
C ILE A 495 -0.68 27.71 9.08
N ASN A 496 -0.09 27.07 10.08
CA ASN A 496 -0.71 26.94 11.39
C ASN A 496 -0.34 28.18 12.20
N LYS A 497 -1.34 28.87 12.76
CA LYS A 497 -1.10 29.95 13.71
C LYS A 497 -1.06 29.28 15.09
N ILE A 498 0.13 29.23 15.70
CA ILE A 498 0.27 28.83 17.11
C ILE A 498 -0.51 29.82 17.98
#